data_AF-A0ABD0QFE9-F1
#
_entry.id   AF-A0ABD0QFE9-F1
#
_cell.length_a   1.000
_cell.length_b   1.000
_cell.length_c   1.000
_cell.angle_alpha   90.00
_cell.angle_beta   90.00
_cell.angle_gamma   90.00
#
_symmetry.space_group_name_H-M   'P 1'
#
loop_
_entity.id
_entity.type
_entity.pdbx_description
1 polymer ?
#
loop_
_entity_poly.entity_id
_entity_poly.type
_entity_poly.pdbx_seq_one_letter_code
_entity_poly.pdbx_strand_id
1 'polypeptide(L)'
;HHRTKKDEKDFVVRNTALIVEEENQFQNYAKQVIETAGKAGRNTYPLMKAAREGIGGGLGPVFGGLRPSYLVHDDYVSGTTQNIKELNENPDIQQSKKRLGFTW
;
A
#
# COMPACT_ATOMS: atom_id res chain seq x y z
N HIS A 1 -36.37 14.25 -3.17
CA HIS A 1 -35.56 13.03 -3.36
C HIS A 1 -34.76 12.94 -4.68
N HIS A 2 -35.10 13.68 -5.75
CA HIS A 2 -34.32 13.65 -7.01
C HIS A 2 -33.10 14.58 -7.05
N ARG A 3 -33.10 15.68 -6.30
CA ARG A 3 -32.00 16.67 -6.26
C ARG A 3 -30.72 16.08 -5.65
N THR A 4 -30.86 15.38 -4.54
CA THR A 4 -29.77 14.70 -3.82
C THR A 4 -29.04 13.66 -4.65
N LYS A 5 -29.74 12.89 -5.50
CA LYS A 5 -29.10 11.90 -6.39
C LYS A 5 -28.28 12.53 -7.51
N LYS A 6 -28.58 13.77 -7.90
CA LYS A 6 -27.80 14.51 -8.90
C LYS A 6 -26.54 15.09 -8.26
N ASP A 7 -26.71 15.71 -7.09
CA ASP A 7 -25.60 16.29 -6.32
C ASP A 7 -24.56 15.22 -5.93
N GLU A 8 -25.01 14.01 -5.57
CA GLU A 8 -24.14 12.87 -5.26
C GLU A 8 -23.35 12.39 -6.49
N LYS A 9 -23.98 12.33 -7.67
CA LYS A 9 -23.27 11.99 -8.92
C LYS A 9 -22.25 13.05 -9.30
N ASP A 10 -22.62 14.33 -9.19
CA ASP A 10 -21.72 15.45 -9.50
C ASP A 10 -20.53 15.50 -8.52
N PHE A 11 -20.75 15.10 -7.25
CA PHE A 11 -19.68 14.94 -6.26
C PHE A 11 -18.75 13.78 -6.63
N VAL A 12 -19.29 12.61 -6.96
CA VAL A 12 -18.49 11.45 -7.39
C VAL A 12 -17.64 11.79 -8.60
N VAL A 13 -18.21 12.44 -9.63
CA VAL A 13 -17.46 12.82 -10.83
C VAL A 13 -16.31 13.76 -10.49
N ARG A 14 -16.55 14.81 -9.70
CA ARG A 14 -15.50 15.73 -9.26
C ARG A 14 -14.41 15.02 -8.46
N ASN A 15 -14.79 14.13 -7.55
CA ASN A 15 -13.86 13.35 -6.75
C ASN A 15 -13.00 12.42 -7.61
N THR A 16 -13.60 11.75 -8.61
CA THR A 16 -12.84 10.89 -9.53
C THR A 16 -11.84 11.68 -10.36
N ALA A 17 -12.17 12.90 -10.79
CA ALA A 17 -11.24 13.77 -11.50
C ALA A 17 -10.03 14.14 -10.64
N LEU A 18 -10.26 14.48 -9.36
CA LEU A 18 -9.19 14.77 -8.40
C LEU A 18 -8.27 13.57 -8.16
N ILE A 19 -8.83 12.37 -8.01
CA ILE A 19 -8.05 11.14 -7.82
C ILE A 19 -7.14 10.86 -9.02
N VAL A 20 -7.63 11.09 -10.24
CA VAL A 20 -6.83 10.93 -11.46
C VAL A 20 -5.70 11.95 -11.53
N GLU A 21 -5.97 13.20 -11.15
CA GLU A 21 -4.95 14.25 -11.11
C GLU A 21 -3.87 13.95 -10.07
N GLU A 22 -4.27 13.58 -8.85
CA GLU A 22 -3.37 13.19 -7.77
C GLU A 22 -2.48 12.00 -8.19
N GLU A 23 -3.07 11.01 -8.85
CA GLU A 23 -2.31 9.88 -9.35
C GLU A 23 -1.28 10.29 -10.41
N ASN A 24 -1.66 11.17 -11.35
CA ASN A 24 -0.71 11.67 -12.35
C ASN A 24 0.47 12.40 -11.69
N GLN A 25 0.22 13.20 -10.67
CA GLN A 25 1.26 13.89 -9.91
C GLN A 25 2.17 12.89 -9.19
N PHE A 26 1.60 11.89 -8.52
CA PHE A 26 2.35 10.83 -7.84
C PHE A 26 3.25 10.06 -8.82
N GLN A 27 2.72 9.65 -9.97
CA GLN A 27 3.47 8.91 -10.99
C GLN A 27 4.61 9.73 -11.57
N ASN A 28 4.42 11.03 -11.81
CA ASN A 28 5.47 11.93 -12.27
C ASN A 28 6.59 12.06 -11.23
N TYR A 29 6.24 12.25 -9.96
CA TYR A 29 7.21 12.32 -8.88
C TYR A 29 7.99 11.00 -8.71
N ALA A 30 7.30 9.86 -8.73
CA ALA A 30 7.94 8.55 -8.60
C ALA A 30 8.99 8.30 -9.69
N LYS A 31 8.72 8.69 -10.94
CA LYS A 31 9.69 8.62 -12.05
C LYS A 31 10.94 9.46 -11.75
N GLN A 32 10.77 10.69 -11.27
CA GLN A 32 11.90 11.55 -10.89
C GLN A 32 12.74 10.92 -9.77
N VAL A 33 12.10 10.30 -8.77
CA VAL A 33 12.80 9.60 -7.68
C VAL A 33 13.61 8.41 -8.22
N ILE A 34 13.05 7.62 -9.14
CA ILE A 34 13.77 6.49 -9.76
C ILE A 34 14.99 6.99 -10.55
N GLU A 35 14.82 8.04 -11.36
CA GLU A 35 15.91 8.61 -12.15
C GLU A 35 17.02 9.17 -11.27
N THR A 36 16.67 9.95 -10.25
CA THR A 36 17.63 10.54 -9.32
C THR A 36 18.37 9.47 -8.51
N ALA A 37 17.68 8.41 -8.07
CA ALA A 37 18.30 7.27 -7.41
C ALA A 37 19.26 6.52 -8.35
N GLY A 38 18.89 6.35 -9.63
CA GLY A 38 19.75 5.75 -10.65
C GLY A 38 21.00 6.58 -10.92
N LYS A 39 20.86 7.90 -11.07
CA LYS A 39 21.99 8.84 -11.20
C LYS A 39 22.92 8.82 -9.99
N ALA A 40 22.37 8.60 -8.80
CA ALA A 40 23.13 8.45 -7.56
C ALA A 40 23.77 7.05 -7.38
N GLY A 41 23.65 6.15 -8.36
CA GLY A 41 24.20 4.79 -8.29
C GLY A 41 23.52 3.87 -7.27
N ARG A 42 22.29 4.21 -6.82
CA ARG A 42 21.53 3.38 -5.89
C ARG A 42 20.82 2.25 -6.63
N ASN A 43 20.50 1.17 -5.91
CA ASN A 43 19.69 0.09 -6.46
C ASN A 43 18.25 0.54 -6.71
N THR A 44 17.88 0.75 -7.97
CA THR A 44 16.54 1.18 -8.40
C THR A 44 15.57 0.02 -8.64
N TYR A 45 16.04 -1.23 -8.60
CA TYR A 45 15.23 -2.41 -8.90
C TYR A 45 13.94 -2.51 -8.08
N PRO A 46 13.92 -2.24 -6.75
CA PRO A 46 12.69 -2.28 -5.96
C PRO A 46 11.66 -1.24 -6.42
N LEU A 47 12.12 -0.04 -6.77
CA LEU A 47 11.25 1.05 -7.22
C LEU A 47 10.67 0.75 -8.60
N MET A 48 11.49 0.22 -9.52
CA MET A 48 11.02 -0.22 -10.83
C MET A 48 10.02 -1.38 -10.73
N LYS A 49 10.23 -2.31 -9.79
CA LYS A 49 9.31 -3.41 -9.52
C LYS A 49 7.97 -2.88 -8.96
N ALA A 50 8.02 -1.92 -8.04
CA ALA A 50 6.84 -1.28 -7.49
C ALA A 50 6.09 -0.42 -8.53
N ALA A 51 6.78 0.17 -9.51
CA ALA A 51 6.14 0.96 -10.56
C ALA A 51 5.41 0.12 -11.63
N ARG A 52 5.64 -1.21 -11.68
CA ARG A 52 4.95 -2.09 -12.64
C ARG A 52 3.50 -2.29 -12.23
N GLU A 53 2.62 -2.39 -13.21
CA GLU A 53 1.21 -2.74 -13.00
C GLU A 53 1.05 -4.24 -12.72
N GLY A 54 0.02 -4.64 -11.96
CA GLY A 54 -0.34 -6.04 -11.72
C GLY A 54 -0.03 -6.58 -10.32
N ILE A 55 -0.25 -7.90 -10.12
CA ILE A 55 -0.06 -8.59 -8.83
C ILE A 55 1.42 -8.52 -8.43
N GLY A 56 1.71 -7.89 -7.28
CA GLY A 56 3.08 -7.67 -6.81
C GLY A 56 3.74 -6.38 -7.34
N GLY A 57 2.99 -5.56 -8.08
CA GLY A 57 3.31 -4.19 -8.45
C GLY A 57 2.50 -3.19 -7.61
N GLY A 58 3.07 -2.01 -7.34
CA GLY A 58 2.55 -1.00 -6.42
C GLY A 58 1.23 -0.34 -6.84
N LEU A 59 0.72 -0.66 -8.04
CA LEU A 59 -0.62 -0.27 -8.45
C LEU A 59 -1.71 -1.16 -7.84
N GLY A 60 -1.37 -2.38 -7.37
CA GLY A 60 -2.30 -3.34 -6.75
C GLY A 60 -3.48 -3.73 -7.65
N PRO A 61 -4.16 -4.86 -7.41
CA PRO A 61 -5.44 -5.11 -8.02
C PRO A 61 -6.48 -4.08 -7.54
N VAL A 62 -7.23 -3.49 -8.47
CA VAL A 62 -8.34 -2.57 -8.16
C VAL A 62 -9.53 -3.40 -7.65
N PHE A 63 -9.55 -3.73 -6.36
CA PHE A 63 -10.73 -4.31 -5.72
C PHE A 63 -11.68 -3.18 -5.29
N GLY A 64 -12.77 -2.99 -6.05
CA GLY A 64 -13.91 -2.16 -5.62
C GLY A 64 -13.60 -0.68 -5.36
N GLY A 65 -12.54 -0.12 -5.94
CA GLY A 65 -12.16 1.29 -5.78
C GLY A 65 -11.28 1.59 -4.56
N LEU A 66 -10.88 0.58 -3.80
CA LEU A 66 -9.88 0.72 -2.73
C LEU A 66 -8.49 0.38 -3.28
N ARG A 67 -7.55 1.32 -3.17
CA ARG A 67 -6.13 1.05 -3.41
C ARG A 67 -5.56 0.34 -2.17
N PRO A 68 -5.03 -0.89 -2.31
CA PRO A 68 -4.40 -1.60 -1.20
C PRO A 68 -3.18 -0.88 -0.63
N SER A 69 -2.66 0.18 -1.25
CA SER A 69 -1.55 0.98 -0.72
C SER A 69 -1.81 1.58 0.67
N TYR A 70 -3.06 1.67 1.11
CA TYR A 70 -3.45 2.07 2.48
C TYR A 70 -3.82 0.90 3.39
N LEU A 71 -3.98 -0.29 2.82
CA LEU A 71 -4.07 -1.52 3.57
C LEU A 71 -2.64 -1.96 3.82
N VAL A 72 -2.05 -1.49 4.91
CA VAL A 72 -0.93 -2.20 5.55
C VAL A 72 -1.51 -3.55 5.97
N HIS A 73 -1.51 -4.49 5.03
CA HIS A 73 -1.71 -5.88 5.32
C HIS A 73 -0.32 -6.43 5.55
N ASP A 74 -0.12 -7.07 6.68
CA ASP A 74 1.13 -7.74 7.08
C ASP A 74 1.40 -8.99 6.21
N ASP A 75 0.89 -9.01 4.98
CA ASP A 75 1.02 -10.09 3.99
C ASP A 75 2.37 -10.04 3.25
N TYR A 76 3.37 -9.39 3.85
CA TYR A 76 4.77 -9.63 3.51
C TYR A 76 5.28 -10.95 4.14
N VAL A 77 4.40 -11.95 4.24
CA VAL A 77 4.76 -13.32 4.57
C VAL A 77 4.89 -14.07 3.25
N SER A 78 6.05 -13.93 2.63
CA SER A 78 6.50 -14.90 1.63
C SER A 78 6.76 -16.22 2.36
N GLY A 79 6.61 -17.37 1.70
CA GLY A 79 7.00 -18.67 2.28
C GLY A 79 8.46 -18.67 2.81
N THR A 80 9.32 -17.80 2.28
CA THR A 80 10.68 -17.55 2.79
C THR A 80 10.76 -16.77 4.10
N THR A 81 9.82 -15.88 4.42
CA THR A 81 9.80 -15.09 5.67
C THR A 81 8.95 -15.74 6.77
N GLN A 82 8.18 -16.79 6.44
CA GLN A 82 7.32 -17.51 7.37
C GLN A 82 8.08 -18.15 8.53
N ASN A 83 9.29 -18.67 8.28
CA ASN A 83 10.12 -19.27 9.32
C ASN A 83 10.60 -18.22 10.35
N ILE A 84 10.87 -16.98 9.92
CA ILE A 84 11.21 -15.87 10.82
C ILE A 84 9.99 -15.44 11.64
N LYS A 85 8.80 -15.45 11.02
CA LYS A 85 7.53 -15.16 11.69
C LYS A 85 7.25 -16.20 12.78
N GLU A 86 7.31 -17.49 12.46
CA GLU A 86 7.11 -18.59 13.41
C GLU A 86 8.09 -18.57 14.60
N LEU A 87 9.34 -18.16 14.37
CA LEU A 87 10.33 -18.03 15.45
C LEU A 87 10.02 -16.89 16.43
N ASN A 88 9.31 -15.84 15.98
CA ASN A 88 9.09 -14.63 16.77
C ASN A 88 7.64 -14.47 17.25
N GLU A 89 6.68 -15.08 16.55
CA GLU A 89 5.30 -15.17 17.00
C GLU A 89 5.22 -16.10 18.21
N ASN A 90 4.74 -15.54 19.32
CA ASN A 90 4.33 -16.36 20.44
C ASN A 90 2.82 -16.59 20.33
N PRO A 91 2.36 -17.82 20.05
CA PRO A 91 0.92 -18.10 19.91
C PRO A 91 0.16 -17.87 21.23
N ASP A 92 0.88 -17.85 22.35
CA ASP A 92 0.31 -17.59 23.66
C ASP A 92 0.39 -16.09 24.00
N ILE A 93 -0.79 -15.45 23.90
CA ILE A 93 -0.99 -14.05 24.26
C ILE A 93 -0.55 -13.76 25.71
N GLN A 94 -0.68 -14.73 26.62
CA GLN A 94 -0.30 -14.53 28.03
C GLN A 94 1.21 -14.44 28.19
N GLN A 95 1.98 -15.22 27.42
CA GLN A 95 3.44 -15.13 27.43
C GLN A 95 3.93 -13.83 26.80
N SER A 96 3.29 -13.37 25.73
CA SER A 96 3.57 -12.08 25.10
C SER A 96 3.33 -10.93 26.07
N LYS A 97 2.21 -10.94 26.80
CA LYS A 97 1.90 -9.98 27.85
C LYS A 97 2.98 -9.94 28.93
N LYS A 98 3.40 -11.11 29.42
CA LYS A 98 4.45 -11.22 30.44
C LYS A 98 5.81 -10.68 29.96
N ARG A 99 6.20 -10.96 28.72
CA ARG A 99 7.44 -10.40 28.09
C ARG A 99 7.39 -8.88 27.99
N LEU A 100 6.22 -8.33 27.74
CA LEU A 100 5.98 -6.88 27.66
C LEU A 100 5.78 -6.22 29.04
N GLY A 101 5.90 -6.99 30.13
CA GLY A 101 5.76 -6.48 31.49
C GLY A 101 4.32 -6.31 31.96
N PHE A 102 3.34 -6.82 31.22
CA PHE A 102 1.95 -6.90 31.68
C PHE A 102 1.79 -8.13 32.59
N THR A 103 1.63 -7.89 33.89
CA THR A 103 1.55 -8.93 34.93
C THR A 103 0.15 -9.06 35.55
N TRP A 104 -0.92 -8.68 34.85
CA TRP A 104 -2.30 -8.82 35.34
C TRP A 104 -3.11 -9.82 34.52
#